data_AF-A0A0D2LNG8-F1
#
_entry.id   AF-A0A0D2LNG8-F1
#
_cell.length_a   1.000
_cell.length_b   1.000
_cell.length_c   1.000
_cell.angle_alpha   90.00
_cell.angle_beta   90.00
_cell.angle_gamma   90.00
#
_symmetry.space_group_name_H-M   'P 1'
#
loop_
_entity.id
_entity.type
_entity.pdbx_description
1 polymer ?
#
loop_
_entity_poly.entity_id
_entity_poly.type
_entity_poly.pdbx_seq_one_letter_code
_entity_poly.pdbx_strand_id
1 'polypeptide(L)' 'MALAARKKIVKEKGQEPDDFEEQVAQALFDLEATNSELKADLRDLYISGAKEIDVQGGSRKAVIVQVRGAPQGGFLG' A
#
# COMPACT_ATOMS: atom_id res chain seq x y z
N MET A 1 -16.56 2.19 -5.63
CA MET A 1 -16.30 0.98 -4.83
C MET A 1 -15.03 1.20 -4.01
N ALA A 2 -15.08 2.00 -2.92
CA ALA A 2 -13.87 2.57 -2.29
C ALA A 2 -13.49 1.93 -0.93
N LEU A 3 -14.30 1.01 -0.40
CA LEU A 3 -14.14 0.55 0.99
C LEU A 3 -13.14 -0.62 1.15
N ALA A 4 -12.84 -1.37 0.09
CA ALA A 4 -11.93 -2.53 0.16
C ALA A 4 -10.45 -2.13 0.07
N ALA A 5 -10.10 -1.16 -0.81
CA ALA A 5 -8.75 -0.61 -0.99
C ALA A 5 -8.10 -0.13 0.30
N ARG A 6 -8.88 0.56 1.15
CA ARG A 6 -8.42 1.15 2.42
C ARG A 6 -7.88 0.14 3.43
N LYS A 7 -7.99 -1.16 3.17
CA LYS A 7 -7.40 -2.21 4.01
C LYS A 7 -5.88 -2.35 3.85
N LYS A 8 -5.31 -1.99 2.70
CA LYS A 8 -3.87 -2.15 2.42
C LYS A 8 -3.04 -0.91 2.74
N ILE A 9 -3.68 0.23 2.96
CA ILE A 9 -3.02 1.50 3.26
C ILE A 9 -3.32 1.97 4.68
N VAL A 10 -2.25 2.28 5.42
CA VAL A 10 -2.31 2.75 6.80
C VAL A 10 -1.49 4.04 6.90
N LYS A 11 -2.20 5.17 6.96
CA LYS A 11 -1.60 6.50 7.18
C LYS A 11 -1.41 6.77 8.67
N GLU A 12 -0.55 7.74 8.97
CA GLU A 12 -0.42 8.30 10.32
C GLU A 12 -1.73 8.97 10.77
N LYS A 13 -1.92 9.10 12.09
CA LYS A 13 -3.17 9.65 12.65
C LYS A 13 -3.48 11.02 12.04
N GLY A 14 -4.70 11.16 11.51
CA GLY A 14 -5.20 12.41 10.93
C GLY A 14 -4.79 12.67 9.49
N GLN A 15 -4.10 11.73 8.83
CA GLN A 15 -3.83 11.80 7.40
C GLN A 15 -4.77 10.87 6.64
N GLU A 16 -5.36 11.38 5.55
CA GLU A 16 -6.11 10.57 4.60
C GLU A 16 -5.22 10.16 3.43
N PRO A 17 -5.42 8.95 2.86
CA PRO A 17 -4.78 8.57 1.61
C PRO A 17 -5.20 9.51 0.47
N ASP A 18 -4.28 9.79 -0.45
CA ASP A 18 -4.65 10.42 -1.73
C ASP A 18 -5.16 9.40 -2.76
N ASP A 19 -5.73 9.89 -3.86
CA ASP A 19 -6.31 9.04 -4.91
C ASP A 19 -5.31 8.06 -5.54
N PHE A 20 -4.03 8.43 -5.63
CA PHE A 20 -2.99 7.57 -6.19
C PHE A 20 -2.62 6.46 -5.20
N GLU A 21 -2.47 6.83 -3.93
CA GLU A 21 -2.26 5.94 -2.81
C GLU A 21 -3.41 4.93 -2.67
N GLU A 22 -4.67 5.36 -2.82
CA GLU A 22 -5.84 4.47 -2.83
C GLU A 22 -5.81 3.49 -4.03
N GLN A 23 -5.40 3.94 -5.21
CA GLN A 23 -5.24 3.06 -6.38
C GLN A 23 -4.17 1.98 -6.18
N VAL A 24 -3.01 2.36 -5.63
CA VAL A 24 -1.94 1.40 -5.31
C VAL A 24 -2.40 0.41 -4.25
N ALA A 25 -3.13 0.87 -3.23
CA ALA A 25 -3.68 0.00 -2.19
C ALA A 25 -4.71 -0.99 -2.74
N GLN A 26 -5.58 -0.56 -3.66
CA GLN A 26 -6.54 -1.43 -4.33
C GLN A 26 -5.83 -2.49 -5.19
N ALA A 27 -4.81 -2.10 -5.96
CA ALA A 27 -4.04 -3.04 -6.78
C ALA A 27 -3.37 -4.14 -5.92
N LEU A 28 -2.85 -3.80 -4.74
CA LEU A 28 -2.29 -4.78 -3.80
C LEU A 28 -3.35 -5.72 -3.22
N PHE A 29 -4.55 -5.20 -2.93
CA PHE A 29 -5.67 -6.02 -2.45
C PHE A 29 -6.13 -7.01 -3.52
N ASP A 30 -6.25 -6.55 -4.77
CA ASP A 30 -6.66 -7.40 -5.88
C ASP A 30 -5.60 -8.48 -6.16
N LEU A 31 -4.32 -8.13 -6.06
CA LEU A 31 -3.23 -9.10 -6.20
C LEU A 31 -3.26 -10.17 -5.09
N GLU A 32 -3.53 -9.78 -3.84
CA GLU A 32 -3.73 -10.72 -2.72
C GLU A 32 -4.91 -11.67 -2.97
N ALA A 33 -6.00 -11.15 -3.56
CA ALA A 33 -7.21 -11.93 -3.82
C ALA A 33 -7.04 -12.90 -5.01
N THR A 34 -6.24 -12.52 -6.01
CA THR A 34 -6.14 -13.24 -7.28
C THR A 34 -4.91 -14.15 -7.38
N ASN A 35 -3.83 -13.87 -6.64
CA ASN A 35 -2.59 -14.64 -6.71
C ASN A 35 -2.35 -15.43 -5.41
N SER A 36 -2.55 -16.76 -5.48
CA SER A 36 -2.43 -17.66 -4.33
C SER A 36 -1.01 -17.78 -3.77
N GLU A 37 0.02 -17.59 -4.59
CA GLU A 37 1.42 -17.68 -4.16
C GLU A 37 1.81 -16.45 -3.33
N LEU A 38 1.38 -15.27 -3.78
CA LEU A 38 1.68 -13.99 -3.12
C LEU A 38 0.72 -13.67 -1.97
N LYS A 39 -0.41 -14.38 -1.87
CA LYS A 39 -1.45 -14.11 -0.87
C LYS A 39 -0.92 -14.09 0.56
N ALA A 40 -0.03 -15.02 0.92
CA ALA A 40 0.53 -15.09 2.26
C ALA A 40 1.41 -13.87 2.58
N ASP A 41 2.31 -13.51 1.66
CA ASP A 41 3.21 -12.37 1.82
C ASP A 41 2.46 -11.04 1.80
N LEU A 42 1.45 -10.94 0.94
CA LEU A 42 0.64 -9.74 0.82
C LEU A 42 -0.27 -9.56 2.03
N ARG A 43 -0.82 -10.62 2.64
CA ARG A 43 -1.78 -10.51 3.76
C ARG A 43 -1.30 -9.56 4.86
N ASP A 44 -0.03 -9.68 5.25
CA ASP A 44 0.57 -8.90 6.33
C ASP A 44 1.34 -7.66 5.82
N LEU A 45 1.26 -7.38 4.51
CA LEU A 45 1.83 -6.21 3.87
C LEU A 45 0.87 -5.01 3.91
N TYR A 46 1.34 -3.92 4.49
CA TYR A 46 0.66 -2.63 4.51
C TYR A 46 1.58 -1.53 3.98
N ILE A 47 0.99 -0.55 3.30
CA ILE A 47 1.72 0.62 2.81
C ILE A 47 1.35 1.86 3.62
N SER A 48 2.32 2.75 3.82
CA SER A 48 2.10 4.07 4.45
C SER A 48 2.01 5.19 3.43
N GLY A 49 2.35 4.91 2.18
CA GLY A 49 2.19 5.85 1.09
C GLY A 49 2.79 5.33 -0.20
N ALA A 50 2.47 6.01 -1.29
CA ALA A 50 2.98 5.73 -2.62
C ALA A 50 3.19 7.05 -3.35
N LYS A 51 4.27 7.14 -4.14
CA LYS A 51 4.58 8.33 -4.93
C LYS A 51 5.08 7.94 -6.30
N GLU A 52 4.56 8.59 -7.32
CA GLU A 52 5.10 8.52 -8.66
C GLU A 52 6.22 9.54 -8.83
N ILE A 53 7.32 9.13 -9.45
CA ILE A 53 8.46 9.99 -9.75
C ILE A 53 8.91 9.82 -11.20
N ASP A 54 9.37 10.90 -11.79
CA ASP A 54 10.04 10.87 -13.09
C ASP A 54 11.51 10.49 -12.92
N VAL A 55 11.96 9.54 -13.74
CA VAL A 55 13.35 9.09 -13.81
C VAL A 55 13.89 9.25 -15.23
N GLN A 56 15.20 9.46 -15.36
CA GLN A 56 15.85 9.78 -16.64
C GLN A 56 15.26 11.02 -17.33
N GLY A 57 15.09 12.13 -16.61
CA GLY A 57 14.64 13.40 -17.20
C GLY A 57 13.22 13.36 -17.78
N GLY A 58 12.32 12.55 -17.21
CA GLY A 58 10.93 12.44 -17.65
C GLY A 58 10.65 11.35 -18.68
N SER A 59 11.67 10.65 -19.18
CA SER A 59 11.48 9.57 -20.15
C SER A 59 10.90 8.29 -19.54
N ARG A 60 10.95 8.12 -18.21
CA ARG A 60 10.40 6.97 -17.50
C ARG A 60 9.74 7.43 -16.21
N LYS A 61 8.73 6.68 -15.77
CA LYS A 61 8.08 6.85 -14.48
C LYS A 61 8.40 5.66 -13.58
N ALA A 62 8.62 5.93 -12.30
CA ALA A 62 8.81 4.90 -11.28
C ALA A 62 7.85 5.19 -10.12
N VAL A 63 7.38 4.13 -9.46
CA VAL A 63 6.52 4.23 -8.29
C VAL A 63 7.32 3.82 -7.07
N ILE A 64 7.44 4.74 -6.11
CA ILE A 64 7.98 4.46 -4.79
C ILE A 64 6.82 4.03 -3.91
N VAL A 65 6.88 2.81 -3.38
CA VAL A 65 5.91 2.30 -2.41
C VAL A 65 6.58 2.25 -1.04
N GLN A 66 6.04 3.00 -0.08
CA GLN A 66 6.53 2.99 1.30
C GLN A 66 5.79 1.91 2.07
N VAL A 67 6.54 0.89 2.47
CA VAL A 67 6.03 -0.25 3.22
C VAL A 67 6.16 0.04 4.71
N ARG A 68 5.12 -0.31 5.47
CA ARG A 68 5.16 -0.36 6.92
C ARG A 68 5.20 -1.83 7.33
N GLY A 69 6.15 -2.21 8.19
CA GLY A 69 6.09 -3.52 8.85
C GLY A 69 4.77 -3.63 9.62
N ALA A 70 4.15 -4.81 9.62
CA ALA A 70 2.84 -5.07 10.24
C ALA A 70 2.65 -4.29 11.56
N PRO A 71 1.46 -3.71 11.84
CA PRO A 71 1.23 -3.03 13.09
C PRO A 71 1.60 -3.99 14.23
N GLN A 72 2.70 -3.70 14.91
CA GLN A 72 3.19 -4.48 16.05
C GLN A 72 2.14 -4.36 17.16
N GLY A 73 1.11 -5.20 17.09
CA GLY A 73 0.16 -5.41 18.16
C GLY A 73 0.88 -6.12 19.29
N GLY A 74 1.45 -5.34 20.21
CA GLY A 74 2.19 -5.89 21.33
C GLY A 74 2.85 -4.85 22.23
N PHE A 75 2.10 -3.84 22.70
CA PHE A 75 2.38 -3.35 24.05
C PHE A 75 1.63 -4.28 25.02
N LEU A 76 2.29 -5.39 25.38
CA LEU A 76 2.00 -6.09 26.62
C LEU A 76 2.67 -5.28 27.74
N GLY A 77 1.87 -4.80 28.69
CA GLY A 77 2.33 -4.02 29.85
C GLY A 77 1.22 -3.16 30.40
#